data_AF-A0A5C6S901-F1
#
_entry.id   AF-A0A5C6S901-F1
#
_cell.length_a   1.000
_cell.length_b   1.000
_cell.length_c   1.000
_cell.angle_alpha   90.00
_cell.angle_beta   90.00
_cell.angle_gamma   90.00
#
_symmetry.space_group_name_H-M   'P 1'
#
loop_
_entity.id
_entity.type
_entity.pdbx_description
1 polymer ?
#
loop_
_entity_poly.entity_id
_entity_poly.type
_entity_poly.pdbx_seq_one_letter_code
_entity_poly.pdbx_strand_id
1 'polypeptide(L)'
;MRCEGPHDVRGRGACCDDALPRRTKVRHLHAVGRPDPAAAGYAGASRDGGDSMMLRCAALLVCAAASAGAQEPSADTSLVEACLDNISIAQADGVDAKPQDCIGLSANACMAQPGGDSTASMISCTSGEIDFWDRQLNESYQALLTEAKAWKPSGDPRVTPDMAPEKVLRQMQRDWIAYRDSSCDWASRPWEGGSIIGVIRAGCLLDATAEQAIRLRGRLIEEEGMR
;
A
#
# COMPACT_ATOMS: atom_id res chain seq x y z
N MET A 1 -38.24 7.52 -1.87
CA MET A 1 -38.87 6.23 -2.23
C MET A 1 -39.32 5.55 -0.95
N ARG A 2 -40.63 5.55 -0.69
CA ARG A 2 -41.25 4.92 0.48
C ARG A 2 -42.37 4.04 -0.06
N CYS A 3 -42.29 2.73 0.20
CA CYS A 3 -43.37 1.80 -0.12
C CYS A 3 -44.07 1.47 1.19
N GLU A 4 -45.31 1.93 1.36
CA GLU A 4 -46.20 1.51 2.44
C GLU A 4 -47.21 0.52 1.85
N GLY A 5 -47.25 -0.69 2.39
CA GLY A 5 -48.21 -1.75 2.05
C GLY A 5 -48.24 -2.80 3.16
N PRO A 6 -49.40 -3.41 3.47
CA PRO A 6 -49.61 -4.12 4.74
C PRO A 6 -48.96 -5.51 4.75
N HIS A 7 -48.43 -5.89 5.92
CA HIS A 7 -47.87 -7.22 6.20
C HIS A 7 -48.99 -8.28 6.30
N ASP A 8 -48.99 -9.27 5.41
CA ASP A 8 -49.77 -10.52 5.55
C ASP A 8 -48.88 -11.63 6.15
N VAL A 9 -49.45 -12.38 7.10
CA VAL A 9 -48.79 -13.30 8.06
C VAL A 9 -48.58 -14.70 7.45
N ARG A 10 -48.32 -14.80 6.14
CA ARG A 10 -47.92 -16.06 5.48
C ARG A 10 -46.79 -15.78 4.50
N GLY A 11 -45.56 -15.88 5.00
CA GLY A 11 -44.31 -15.56 4.31
C GLY A 11 -44.08 -16.29 2.98
N ARG A 12 -44.67 -15.75 1.91
CA ARG A 12 -44.24 -15.93 0.52
C ARG A 12 -44.15 -14.54 -0.12
N GLY A 13 -42.99 -13.90 0.03
CA GLY A 13 -42.68 -12.69 -0.72
C GLY A 13 -42.56 -13.04 -2.20
N ALA A 14 -43.44 -12.46 -3.02
CA ALA A 14 -43.38 -12.56 -4.46
C ALA A 14 -42.15 -11.80 -4.97
N CYS A 15 -41.28 -12.50 -5.69
CA CYS A 15 -40.21 -11.90 -6.48
C CYS A 15 -40.85 -11.08 -7.62
N CYS A 16 -40.50 -9.79 -7.71
CA CYS A 16 -40.70 -9.06 -8.95
C CYS A 16 -39.54 -9.39 -9.90
N ASP A 17 -39.79 -10.36 -10.78
CA ASP A 17 -39.07 -10.55 -12.03
C ASP A 17 -39.38 -9.37 -12.96
N ASP A 18 -38.34 -8.64 -13.39
CA ASP A 18 -38.42 -7.78 -14.58
C ASP A 18 -37.24 -8.06 -15.51
N ALA A 19 -37.58 -8.14 -16.79
CA ALA A 19 -36.87 -8.88 -17.81
C ALA A 19 -35.94 -8.03 -18.70
N LEU A 20 -34.78 -8.63 -19.01
CA LEU A 20 -34.00 -8.58 -20.29
C LEU A 20 -33.21 -7.28 -20.64
N PRO A 21 -32.10 -7.33 -21.43
CA PRO A 21 -31.88 -8.24 -22.56
C PRO A 21 -30.55 -9.03 -22.64
N ARG A 22 -30.60 -10.02 -23.54
CA ARG A 22 -29.59 -11.05 -23.86
C ARG A 22 -28.27 -10.44 -24.35
N ARG A 23 -27.13 -10.88 -23.78
CA ARG A 23 -25.79 -10.58 -24.30
C ARG A 23 -25.48 -11.45 -25.52
N THR A 24 -25.12 -10.77 -26.61
CA THR A 24 -24.66 -11.32 -27.88
C THR A 24 -23.30 -12.02 -27.71
N LYS A 25 -23.10 -13.18 -28.36
CA LYS A 25 -21.82 -13.90 -28.44
C LYS A 25 -20.73 -13.01 -29.03
N VAL A 26 -19.64 -12.77 -28.28
CA VAL A 26 -18.41 -12.20 -28.83
C VAL A 26 -17.54 -13.36 -29.35
N ARG A 27 -17.24 -13.30 -30.66
CA ARG A 27 -16.34 -14.22 -31.37
C ARG A 27 -14.92 -14.15 -30.80
N HIS A 28 -14.31 -15.32 -30.59
CA HIS A 28 -12.87 -15.45 -30.38
C HIS A 28 -12.10 -14.92 -31.58
N LEU A 29 -11.08 -14.09 -31.31
CA LEU A 29 -10.05 -13.72 -32.27
C LEU A 29 -8.68 -14.16 -31.73
N HIS A 30 -7.89 -14.63 -32.69
CA HIS A 30 -6.69 -15.44 -32.54
C HIS A 30 -5.51 -14.73 -31.87
N ALA A 31 -4.72 -15.53 -31.16
CA ALA A 31 -3.41 -15.21 -30.64
C ALA A 31 -2.42 -14.87 -31.78
N VAL A 32 -1.63 -13.81 -31.58
CA VAL A 32 -0.44 -13.50 -32.38
C VAL A 32 0.76 -13.51 -31.44
N GLY A 33 1.77 -14.32 -31.81
CA GLY A 33 2.93 -14.66 -31.00
C GLY A 33 3.90 -13.52 -30.72
N ARG A 34 4.64 -13.65 -29.61
CA ARG A 34 5.76 -12.79 -29.21
C ARG A 34 7.08 -13.46 -29.67
N PRO A 35 8.08 -12.68 -30.14
CA PRO A 35 9.44 -13.19 -30.29
C PRO A 35 10.24 -13.09 -28.97
N ASP A 36 11.06 -14.11 -28.73
CA ASP A 36 12.05 -14.21 -27.64
C ASP A 36 13.18 -13.17 -27.77
N PRO A 37 13.65 -12.56 -26.66
CA PRO A 37 14.95 -11.90 -26.64
C PRO A 37 16.02 -12.87 -26.13
N ALA A 38 16.94 -13.20 -27.05
CA ALA A 38 18.19 -13.90 -26.78
C ALA A 38 19.11 -13.10 -25.83
N ALA A 39 19.86 -13.87 -25.05
CA ALA A 39 20.81 -13.44 -24.03
C ALA A 39 21.90 -12.49 -24.56
N ALA A 40 22.09 -11.35 -23.87
CA ALA A 40 23.26 -10.49 -24.02
C ALA A 40 24.34 -10.95 -23.03
N GLY A 41 25.44 -11.50 -23.56
CA GLY A 41 26.62 -11.90 -22.80
C GLY A 41 27.47 -10.68 -22.38
N TYR A 42 27.97 -10.73 -21.14
CA TYR A 42 28.90 -9.75 -20.57
C TYR A 42 30.33 -10.28 -20.57
N ALA A 43 31.22 -9.43 -21.09
CA ALA A 43 32.59 -9.09 -20.68
C ALA A 43 33.65 -10.18 -20.39
N GLY A 44 34.82 -9.97 -21.02
CA GLY A 44 36.11 -10.48 -20.54
C GLY A 44 37.25 -10.06 -21.46
N ALA A 45 37.93 -8.96 -21.14
CA ALA A 45 39.22 -8.62 -21.75
C ALA A 45 40.19 -8.11 -20.68
N SER A 46 41.09 -8.99 -20.24
CA SER A 46 42.31 -8.65 -19.49
C SER A 46 43.38 -8.12 -20.43
N ARG A 47 44.14 -7.12 -19.98
CA ARG A 47 45.49 -6.84 -20.48
C ARG A 47 46.42 -6.47 -19.33
N ASP A 48 47.50 -7.24 -19.24
CA ASP A 48 48.72 -7.00 -18.49
C ASP A 48 49.47 -5.75 -18.99
N GLY A 49 50.37 -5.24 -18.13
CA GLY A 49 51.64 -4.66 -18.61
C GLY A 49 52.08 -3.36 -17.94
N GLY A 50 52.87 -3.50 -16.87
CA GLY A 50 54.18 -2.87 -16.66
C GLY A 50 54.49 -1.42 -17.13
N ASP A 51 55.02 -0.69 -16.15
CA ASP A 51 56.24 0.14 -16.21
C ASP A 51 56.18 1.66 -16.44
N SER A 52 57.15 2.30 -15.75
CA SER A 52 57.72 3.64 -15.94
C SER A 52 57.10 4.84 -15.21
N MET A 53 57.70 5.09 -14.04
CA MET A 53 57.85 6.38 -13.39
C MET A 53 58.54 7.40 -14.32
N MET A 54 57.80 8.41 -14.82
CA MET A 54 58.39 9.69 -15.24
C MET A 54 57.43 10.87 -15.03
N LEU A 55 58.01 11.87 -14.38
CA LEU A 55 57.54 13.19 -14.02
C LEU A 55 57.05 14.00 -15.23
N ARG A 56 55.79 14.44 -15.25
CA ARG A 56 55.31 15.57 -16.09
C ARG A 56 54.22 16.37 -15.37
N CYS A 57 54.53 17.64 -15.10
CA CYS A 57 53.56 18.65 -14.70
C CYS A 57 52.51 18.81 -15.82
N ALA A 58 51.26 18.45 -15.53
CA ALA A 58 50.10 18.81 -16.34
C ALA A 58 49.07 19.42 -15.40
N ALA A 59 48.73 20.69 -15.65
CA ALA A 59 47.66 21.39 -14.95
C ALA A 59 46.34 20.63 -15.19
N LEU A 60 45.82 20.02 -14.13
CA LEU A 60 44.51 19.38 -14.10
C LEU A 60 43.43 20.46 -14.17
N LEU A 61 42.92 20.73 -15.37
CA LEU A 61 41.59 21.29 -15.57
C LEU A 61 40.58 20.22 -15.13
N VAL A 62 40.25 20.22 -13.85
CA VAL A 62 39.12 19.45 -13.31
C VAL A 62 37.85 20.07 -13.88
N CYS A 63 37.32 19.47 -14.94
CA CYS A 63 35.92 19.67 -15.31
C CYS A 63 35.08 19.15 -14.15
N ALA A 64 34.62 20.04 -13.28
CA ALA A 64 33.51 19.74 -12.37
C ALA A 64 32.28 19.50 -13.25
N ALA A 65 32.09 18.25 -13.68
CA ALA A 65 30.79 17.77 -14.06
C ALA A 65 29.95 17.87 -12.78
N ALA A 66 29.27 18.99 -12.59
CA ALA A 66 28.14 19.05 -11.71
C ALA A 66 27.14 18.08 -12.30
N SER A 67 27.18 16.83 -11.84
CA SER A 67 26.05 15.92 -11.94
C SER A 67 24.92 16.69 -11.27
N ALA A 68 24.07 17.33 -12.08
CA ALA A 68 22.77 17.74 -11.63
C ALA A 68 22.05 16.43 -11.28
N GLY A 69 22.25 15.96 -10.06
CA GLY A 69 21.43 14.91 -9.51
C GLY A 69 20.03 15.49 -9.54
N ALA A 70 19.20 15.01 -10.47
CA ALA A 70 17.77 15.14 -10.31
C ALA A 70 17.48 14.47 -8.95
N GLN A 71 17.33 15.28 -7.91
CA GLN A 71 16.86 14.79 -6.63
C GLN A 71 15.44 14.29 -6.91
N GLU A 72 15.28 12.97 -6.94
CA GLU A 72 13.97 12.34 -6.97
C GLU A 72 13.16 12.96 -5.82
N PRO A 73 11.96 13.52 -6.09
CA PRO A 73 11.14 14.08 -5.04
C PRO A 73 10.81 12.95 -4.05
N SER A 74 11.02 13.22 -2.76
CA SER A 74 10.78 12.27 -1.69
C SER A 74 9.59 12.69 -0.84
N ALA A 75 8.83 11.70 -0.37
CA ALA A 75 7.72 11.90 0.54
C ALA A 75 8.20 12.41 1.91
N ASP A 76 7.78 13.62 2.30
CA ASP A 76 8.00 14.16 3.65
C ASP A 76 6.93 13.62 4.60
N THR A 77 7.26 12.60 5.40
CA THR A 77 6.28 11.91 6.24
C THR A 77 5.87 12.72 7.46
N SER A 78 6.58 13.82 7.77
CA SER A 78 6.23 14.71 8.87
C SER A 78 4.85 15.36 8.69
N LEU A 79 4.37 15.46 7.46
CA LEU A 79 3.01 15.93 7.16
C LEU A 79 1.93 14.96 7.67
N VAL A 80 2.15 13.66 7.52
CA VAL A 80 1.21 12.64 8.02
C VAL A 80 1.29 12.55 9.54
N GLU A 81 2.50 12.61 10.11
CA GLU A 81 2.72 12.65 11.56
C GLU A 81 2.01 13.85 12.20
N ALA A 82 2.24 15.06 11.67
CA ALA A 82 1.58 16.27 12.14
C ALA A 82 0.05 16.20 11.99
N CYS A 83 -0.45 15.59 10.91
CA CYS A 83 -1.89 15.38 10.77
C CYS A 83 -2.43 14.48 11.90
N LEU A 84 -1.80 13.32 12.12
CA LEU A 84 -2.21 12.35 13.13
C LEU A 84 -2.19 12.95 14.54
N ASP A 85 -1.14 13.72 14.87
CA ASP A 85 -0.98 14.36 16.18
C ASP A 85 -2.06 15.43 16.46
N ASN A 86 -2.57 16.08 15.41
CA ASN A 86 -3.56 17.15 15.53
C ASN A 86 -5.02 16.68 15.44
N ILE A 87 -5.30 15.38 15.23
CA ILE A 87 -6.67 14.86 15.13
C ILE A 87 -7.48 15.18 16.38
N SER A 88 -6.93 14.94 17.57
CA SER A 88 -7.64 15.16 18.83
C SER A 88 -7.96 16.64 19.07
N ILE A 89 -7.07 17.54 18.63
CA ILE A 89 -7.28 18.99 18.68
C ILE A 89 -8.41 19.38 17.74
N ALA A 90 -8.38 18.90 16.48
CA ALA A 90 -9.44 19.17 15.52
C ALA A 90 -10.80 18.66 16.01
N GLN A 91 -10.85 17.48 16.63
CA GLN A 91 -12.06 16.92 17.23
C GLN A 91 -12.57 17.77 18.41
N ALA A 92 -11.68 18.31 19.24
CA ALA A 92 -12.06 19.22 20.31
C ALA A 92 -12.68 20.53 19.78
N ASP A 93 -12.26 20.97 18.60
CA ASP A 93 -12.84 22.11 17.88
C ASP A 93 -14.13 21.77 17.10
N GLY A 94 -14.65 20.54 17.24
CA GLY A 94 -15.90 20.09 16.63
C GLY A 94 -15.76 19.64 15.16
N VAL A 95 -14.54 19.41 14.68
CA VAL A 95 -14.28 18.84 13.36
C VAL A 95 -14.37 17.31 13.43
N ASP A 96 -15.08 16.67 12.49
CA ASP A 96 -15.11 15.20 12.36
C ASP A 96 -13.81 14.67 11.70
N ALA A 97 -12.66 15.01 12.28
CA ALA A 97 -11.34 14.61 11.80
C ALA A 97 -11.05 13.15 12.21
N LYS A 98 -10.50 12.37 11.28
CA LYS A 98 -10.20 10.95 11.46
C LYS A 98 -8.79 10.63 10.96
N PRO A 99 -8.13 9.57 11.48
CA PRO A 99 -6.82 9.14 10.97
C PRO A 99 -6.79 8.87 9.47
N GLN A 100 -7.93 8.44 8.90
CA GLN A 100 -8.09 8.22 7.47
C GLN A 100 -7.93 9.50 6.64
N ASP A 101 -8.20 10.68 7.22
CA ASP A 101 -8.05 11.96 6.52
C ASP A 101 -6.58 12.34 6.29
N CYS A 102 -5.65 11.65 6.98
CA CYS A 102 -4.21 11.86 6.83
C CYS A 102 -3.58 11.06 5.68
N ILE A 103 -4.33 10.13 5.07
CA ILE A 103 -3.83 9.25 4.01
C ILE A 103 -3.60 10.05 2.73
N GLY A 104 -2.40 9.90 2.15
CA GLY A 104 -1.97 10.54 0.92
C GLY A 104 -1.39 11.94 1.10
N LEU A 105 -1.35 12.51 2.31
CA LEU A 105 -0.85 13.87 2.51
C LEU A 105 0.60 14.03 2.07
N SER A 106 1.47 13.09 2.46
CA SER A 106 2.89 13.14 2.12
C SER A 106 3.11 12.85 0.64
N ALA A 107 2.43 11.84 0.10
CA ALA A 107 2.50 11.46 -1.30
C ALA A 107 2.05 12.61 -2.21
N ASN A 108 0.91 13.24 -1.91
CA ASN A 108 0.37 14.36 -2.69
C ASN A 108 1.28 15.60 -2.63
N ALA A 109 1.82 15.92 -1.45
CA ALA A 109 2.77 17.02 -1.31
C ALA A 109 4.05 16.78 -2.12
N CYS A 110 4.55 15.53 -2.14
CA CYS A 110 5.69 15.12 -2.96
C CYS A 110 5.40 15.24 -4.46
N MET A 111 4.23 14.80 -4.92
CA MET A 111 3.83 14.91 -6.33
C MET A 111 3.65 16.36 -6.82
N ALA A 112 3.33 17.28 -5.90
CA ALA A 112 3.19 18.70 -6.21
C ALA A 112 4.52 19.43 -6.42
N GLN A 113 5.65 18.80 -6.09
CA GLN A 113 6.98 19.38 -6.30
C GLN A 113 7.41 19.32 -7.78
N PRO A 114 8.32 20.19 -8.22
CA PRO A 114 8.90 20.10 -9.56
C PRO A 114 9.49 18.70 -9.82
N GLY A 115 9.00 18.03 -10.86
CA GLY A 115 9.40 16.66 -11.19
C GLY A 115 8.64 15.55 -10.46
N GLY A 116 7.67 15.88 -9.60
CA GLY A 116 6.81 14.93 -8.88
C GLY A 116 5.66 14.34 -9.70
N ASP A 117 5.40 14.87 -10.90
CA ASP A 117 4.25 14.55 -11.74
C ASP A 117 4.50 13.42 -12.76
N SER A 118 5.75 12.93 -12.86
CA SER A 118 6.07 11.78 -13.69
C SER A 118 5.47 10.49 -13.11
N THR A 119 5.16 9.49 -13.94
CA THR A 119 4.65 8.20 -13.44
C THR A 119 5.59 7.53 -12.44
N ALA A 120 6.91 7.60 -12.68
CA ALA A 120 7.90 7.04 -11.77
C ALA A 120 7.89 7.79 -10.43
N SER A 121 7.84 9.12 -10.49
CA SER A 121 7.83 9.98 -9.31
C SER A 121 6.55 9.82 -8.48
N MET A 122 5.38 9.71 -9.12
CA MET A 122 4.13 9.39 -8.43
C MET A 122 4.23 8.07 -7.66
N ILE A 123 4.77 7.02 -8.28
CA ILE A 123 4.99 5.72 -7.60
C ILE A 123 5.95 5.90 -6.41
N SER A 124 7.08 6.60 -6.61
CA SER A 124 8.07 6.84 -5.57
C SER A 124 7.50 7.64 -4.38
N CYS A 125 6.76 8.72 -4.65
CA CYS A 125 6.07 9.51 -3.65
C CYS A 125 5.06 8.68 -2.85
N THR A 126 4.24 7.87 -3.53
CA THR A 126 3.28 6.97 -2.86
C THR A 126 3.99 5.89 -2.05
N SER A 127 5.08 5.30 -2.56
CA SER A 127 5.88 4.32 -1.83
C SER A 127 6.49 4.89 -0.55
N GLY A 128 6.99 6.13 -0.58
CA GLY A 128 7.51 6.78 0.62
C GLY A 128 6.47 6.93 1.74
N GLU A 129 5.21 7.20 1.39
CA GLU A 129 4.14 7.23 2.39
C GLU A 129 3.68 5.82 2.81
N ILE A 130 3.67 4.84 1.89
CA ILE A 130 3.44 3.42 2.25
C ILE A 130 4.44 2.98 3.33
N ASP A 131 5.72 3.33 3.18
CA ASP A 131 6.76 2.96 4.14
C ASP A 131 6.50 3.57 5.53
N PHE A 132 5.92 4.78 5.60
CA PHE A 132 5.47 5.37 6.86
C PHE A 132 4.35 4.54 7.50
N TRP A 133 3.29 4.27 6.75
CA TRP A 133 2.15 3.50 7.26
C TRP A 133 2.52 2.06 7.63
N ASP A 134 3.43 1.42 6.89
CA ASP A 134 3.93 0.08 7.20
C ASP A 134 4.74 0.05 8.51
N ARG A 135 5.53 1.10 8.81
CA ARG A 135 6.18 1.22 10.12
C ARG A 135 5.15 1.30 11.25
N GLN A 136 4.14 2.17 11.13
CA GLN A 136 3.09 2.29 12.15
C GLN A 136 2.28 0.99 12.32
N LEU A 137 2.01 0.30 11.21
CA LEU A 137 1.35 -1.01 11.22
C LEU A 137 2.19 -2.03 11.98
N ASN A 138 3.48 -2.14 11.68
CA ASN A 138 4.37 -3.11 12.31
C ASN A 138 4.57 -2.82 13.80
N GLU A 139 4.73 -1.56 14.19
CA GLU A 139 4.77 -1.14 15.60
C GLU A 139 3.52 -1.61 16.36
N SER A 140 2.34 -1.29 15.81
CA SER A 140 1.06 -1.67 16.42
C SER A 140 0.87 -3.18 16.48
N TYR A 141 1.26 -3.89 15.42
CA TYR A 141 1.22 -5.35 15.36
C TYR A 141 2.13 -5.99 16.43
N GLN A 142 3.35 -5.48 16.64
CA GLN A 142 4.26 -6.03 17.65
C GLN A 142 3.75 -5.79 19.08
N ALA A 143 3.14 -4.63 19.34
CA ALA A 143 2.48 -4.35 20.62
C ALA A 143 1.35 -5.35 20.87
N LEU A 144 0.40 -5.48 19.93
CA LEU A 144 -0.71 -6.44 20.03
C LEU A 144 -0.22 -7.88 20.19
N LEU A 145 0.86 -8.25 19.49
CA LEU A 145 1.45 -9.59 19.58
C LEU A 145 2.05 -9.86 20.97
N THR A 146 2.61 -8.83 21.60
CA THR A 146 3.13 -8.92 22.98
C THR A 146 2.00 -9.19 23.96
N GLU A 147 0.88 -8.47 23.83
CA GLU A 147 -0.30 -8.70 24.66
C GLU A 147 -0.92 -10.08 24.43
N ALA A 148 -1.04 -10.47 23.16
CA ALA A 148 -1.59 -11.75 22.75
C ALA A 148 -0.80 -12.96 23.29
N LYS A 149 0.51 -12.80 23.49
CA LYS A 149 1.40 -13.80 24.11
C LYS A 149 1.23 -13.92 25.62
N ALA A 150 0.78 -12.86 26.30
CA ALA A 150 0.52 -12.87 27.73
C ALA A 150 -0.78 -13.61 28.10
N TRP A 151 -1.62 -13.92 27.10
CA TRP A 151 -2.89 -14.61 27.27
C TRP A 151 -2.72 -15.98 27.92
N LYS A 152 -3.63 -16.30 28.84
CA LYS A 152 -3.77 -17.64 29.45
C LYS A 152 -5.18 -18.18 29.18
N PRO A 153 -5.33 -19.48 28.91
CA PRO A 153 -6.64 -20.09 28.74
C PRO A 153 -7.51 -19.85 29.97
N SER A 154 -8.80 -19.55 29.75
CA SER A 154 -9.79 -19.34 30.82
C SER A 154 -10.16 -20.63 31.57
N GLY A 155 -9.76 -21.80 31.06
CA GLY A 155 -10.22 -23.11 31.53
C GLY A 155 -11.59 -23.53 30.98
N ASP A 156 -12.25 -22.67 30.17
CA ASP A 156 -13.48 -23.04 29.47
C ASP A 156 -13.17 -24.13 28.42
N PRO A 157 -13.82 -25.31 28.47
CA PRO A 157 -13.55 -26.41 27.54
C PRO A 157 -13.87 -26.09 26.08
N ARG A 158 -14.59 -25.00 25.80
CA ARG A 158 -14.85 -24.52 24.42
C ARG A 158 -13.65 -23.76 23.85
N VAL A 159 -12.73 -23.29 24.69
CA VAL A 159 -11.54 -22.55 24.27
C VAL A 159 -10.43 -23.55 23.95
N THR A 160 -10.15 -23.70 22.65
CA THR A 160 -9.09 -24.59 22.18
C THR A 160 -7.76 -23.84 22.07
N PRO A 161 -6.60 -24.52 22.11
CA PRO A 161 -5.29 -23.88 21.87
C PRO A 161 -5.19 -23.13 20.53
N ASP A 162 -5.97 -23.54 19.53
CA ASP A 162 -6.01 -22.89 18.23
C ASP A 162 -6.69 -21.51 18.24
N MET A 163 -7.46 -21.22 19.30
CA MET A 163 -8.08 -19.92 19.54
C MET A 163 -7.18 -18.98 20.35
N ALA A 164 -5.92 -19.38 20.65
CA ALA A 164 -4.96 -18.51 21.31
C ALA A 164 -4.84 -17.19 20.52
N PRO A 165 -4.97 -16.01 21.17
CA PRO A 165 -4.95 -14.72 20.49
C PRO A 165 -3.73 -14.50 19.59
N GLU A 166 -2.54 -14.98 19.99
CA GLU A 166 -1.33 -14.90 19.17
C GLU A 166 -1.52 -15.62 17.83
N LYS A 167 -2.08 -16.83 17.84
CA LYS A 167 -2.29 -17.63 16.63
C LYS A 167 -3.29 -16.94 15.71
N VAL A 168 -4.38 -16.44 16.28
CA VAL A 168 -5.45 -15.73 15.55
C VAL A 168 -4.93 -14.43 14.95
N LEU A 169 -4.20 -13.61 15.71
CA LEU A 169 -3.62 -12.35 15.24
C LEU A 169 -2.65 -12.57 14.08
N ARG A 170 -1.73 -13.54 14.21
CA ARG A 170 -0.78 -13.90 13.15
C ARG A 170 -1.50 -14.38 11.88
N GLN A 171 -2.56 -15.16 12.03
CA GLN A 171 -3.32 -15.65 10.89
C GLN A 171 -4.07 -14.50 10.19
N MET A 172 -4.76 -13.66 10.97
CA MET A 172 -5.46 -12.48 10.45
C MET A 172 -4.52 -11.58 9.64
N GLN A 173 -3.30 -11.30 10.14
CA GLN A 173 -2.36 -10.45 9.43
C GLN A 173 -1.86 -11.08 8.12
N ARG A 174 -1.63 -12.40 8.07
CA ARG A 174 -1.28 -13.11 6.83
C ARG A 174 -2.41 -13.08 5.81
N ASP A 175 -3.63 -13.32 6.26
CA ASP A 175 -4.82 -13.30 5.40
C ASP A 175 -5.07 -11.90 4.85
N TRP A 176 -4.84 -10.87 5.66
CA TRP A 176 -4.89 -9.47 5.24
C TRP A 176 -3.86 -9.16 4.14
N ILE A 177 -2.60 -9.61 4.27
CA ILE A 177 -1.58 -9.41 3.22
C ILE A 177 -2.05 -10.02 1.88
N ALA A 178 -2.56 -11.25 1.92
CA ALA A 178 -3.07 -11.92 0.72
C ALA A 178 -4.29 -11.18 0.11
N TYR A 179 -5.19 -10.68 0.96
CA TYR A 179 -6.31 -9.85 0.54
C TYR A 179 -5.84 -8.53 -0.10
N ARG A 180 -4.91 -7.81 0.54
CA ARG A 180 -4.35 -6.55 0.04
C ARG A 180 -3.74 -6.76 -1.34
N ASP A 181 -2.85 -7.74 -1.48
CA ASP A 181 -2.09 -7.95 -2.71
C ASP A 181 -3.03 -8.32 -3.86
N SER A 182 -3.97 -9.26 -3.63
CA SER A 182 -4.94 -9.66 -4.66
C SER A 182 -5.94 -8.55 -5.02
N SER A 183 -6.35 -7.73 -4.05
CA SER A 183 -7.25 -6.59 -4.27
C SER A 183 -6.56 -5.49 -5.09
N CYS A 184 -5.31 -5.17 -4.78
CA CYS A 184 -4.57 -4.14 -5.50
C CYS A 184 -4.11 -4.59 -6.89
N ASP A 185 -3.79 -5.88 -7.04
CA ASP A 185 -3.59 -6.46 -8.37
C ASP A 185 -4.87 -6.33 -9.20
N TRP A 186 -6.02 -6.72 -8.65
CA TRP A 186 -7.33 -6.57 -9.31
C TRP A 186 -7.65 -5.12 -9.69
N ALA A 187 -7.49 -4.17 -8.76
CA ALA A 187 -7.76 -2.75 -8.98
C ALA A 187 -6.95 -2.16 -10.14
N SER A 188 -5.73 -2.65 -10.34
CA SER A 188 -4.84 -2.19 -11.42
C SER A 188 -5.12 -2.84 -12.78
N ARG A 189 -5.80 -4.00 -12.85
CA ARG A 189 -6.00 -4.74 -14.10
C ARG A 189 -6.68 -3.99 -15.25
N PRO A 190 -7.67 -3.11 -15.01
CA PRO A 190 -8.27 -2.33 -16.10
C PRO A 190 -7.28 -1.44 -16.86
N TRP A 191 -6.08 -1.22 -16.31
CA TRP A 191 -5.05 -0.32 -16.83
C TRP A 191 -3.86 -1.06 -17.47
N GLU A 192 -4.00 -2.35 -17.76
CA GLU A 192 -2.95 -3.16 -18.39
C GLU A 192 -2.45 -2.54 -19.71
N GLY A 193 -1.13 -2.53 -19.88
CA GLY A 193 -0.46 -1.96 -21.07
C GLY A 193 -0.12 -0.47 -20.99
N GLY A 194 -0.63 0.25 -19.98
CA GLY A 194 -0.28 1.65 -19.70
C GLY A 194 0.72 1.80 -18.55
N SER A 195 1.47 2.91 -18.50
CA SER A 195 2.37 3.21 -17.37
C SER A 195 1.59 3.49 -16.07
N ILE A 196 0.35 3.97 -16.17
CA ILE A 196 -0.51 4.31 -15.03
C ILE A 196 -0.86 3.11 -14.14
N ILE A 197 -0.74 1.87 -14.64
CA ILE A 197 -1.01 0.66 -13.86
C ILE A 197 -0.24 0.64 -12.51
N GLY A 198 1.02 1.09 -12.53
CA GLY A 198 1.85 1.16 -11.32
C GLY A 198 1.33 2.17 -10.31
N VAL A 199 0.84 3.32 -10.77
CA VAL A 199 0.26 4.37 -9.91
C VAL A 199 -1.04 3.89 -9.27
N ILE A 200 -1.93 3.25 -10.05
CA ILE A 200 -3.19 2.70 -9.53
C ILE A 200 -2.91 1.63 -8.46
N ARG A 201 -1.95 0.74 -8.72
CA ARG A 201 -1.57 -0.29 -7.75
C ARG A 201 -0.95 0.33 -6.49
N ALA A 202 -0.06 1.32 -6.64
CA ALA A 202 0.57 1.99 -5.51
C ALA A 202 -0.46 2.72 -4.63
N GLY A 203 -1.42 3.44 -5.22
CA GLY A 203 -2.51 4.09 -4.47
C GLY A 203 -3.33 3.08 -3.65
N CYS A 204 -3.72 1.96 -4.26
CA CYS A 204 -4.42 0.90 -3.51
C CYS A 204 -3.59 0.34 -2.34
N LEU A 205 -2.29 0.14 -2.54
CA LEU A 205 -1.40 -0.33 -1.48
C LEU A 205 -1.28 0.68 -0.33
N LEU A 206 -1.25 1.98 -0.65
CA LEU A 206 -1.25 3.05 0.34
C LEU A 206 -2.51 2.98 1.21
N ASP A 207 -3.69 3.03 0.58
CA ASP A 207 -4.96 3.01 1.29
C ASP A 207 -5.08 1.78 2.19
N ALA A 208 -4.85 0.58 1.63
CA ALA A 208 -5.00 -0.66 2.37
C ALA A 208 -3.99 -0.80 3.53
N THR A 209 -2.76 -0.31 3.36
CA THR A 209 -1.73 -0.36 4.41
C THR A 209 -2.04 0.64 5.52
N ALA A 210 -2.43 1.86 5.17
CA ALA A 210 -2.82 2.89 6.14
C ALA A 210 -4.06 2.47 6.94
N GLU A 211 -5.10 1.95 6.28
CA GLU A 211 -6.30 1.45 6.94
C GLU A 211 -5.99 0.34 7.95
N GLN A 212 -5.10 -0.59 7.59
CA GLN A 212 -4.69 -1.64 8.51
C GLN A 212 -3.87 -1.09 9.69
N ALA A 213 -2.96 -0.14 9.44
CA ALA A 213 -2.22 0.54 10.50
C ALA A 213 -3.17 1.21 11.50
N ILE A 214 -4.15 1.97 11.00
CA ILE A 214 -5.18 2.65 11.79
C ILE A 214 -6.02 1.63 12.57
N ARG A 215 -6.42 0.53 11.93
CA ARG A 215 -7.19 -0.55 12.57
C ARG A 215 -6.42 -1.18 13.73
N LEU A 216 -5.15 -1.52 13.55
CA LEU A 216 -4.34 -2.14 14.61
C LEU A 216 -4.06 -1.16 15.74
N ARG A 217 -3.79 0.12 15.43
CA ARG A 217 -3.62 1.16 16.44
C ARG A 217 -4.91 1.38 17.25
N GLY A 218 -6.06 1.41 16.60
CA GLY A 218 -7.35 1.54 17.29
C GLY A 218 -7.59 0.41 18.30
N ARG A 219 -7.20 -0.82 17.97
CA ARG A 219 -7.29 -1.97 18.89
C ARG A 219 -6.45 -1.81 20.16
N LEU A 220 -5.27 -1.20 20.06
CA LEU A 220 -4.44 -0.91 21.23
C LEU A 220 -5.09 0.13 22.14
N ILE A 221 -5.63 1.21 21.57
CA ILE A 221 -6.27 2.29 22.34
C ILE A 221 -7.52 1.79 23.07
N GLU A 222 -8.33 0.95 22.42
CA GLU A 222 -9.52 0.33 23.03
C GLU A 222 -9.15 -0.58 24.22
N GLU A 223 -8.07 -1.35 24.11
CA GLU A 223 -7.59 -2.24 25.17
C GLU A 223 -7.00 -1.46 26.36
N GLU A 224 -6.30 -0.35 26.10
CA GLU A 224 -5.82 0.58 27.14
C GLU A 224 -6.97 1.25 27.89
N GLY A 225 -8.04 1.64 27.19
CA GLY A 225 -9.23 2.25 27.80
C GLY A 225 -10.09 1.28 28.63
N MET A 226 -9.88 -0.04 28.48
CA MET A 226 -10.61 -1.08 29.22
C MET A 226 -9.87 -1.56 30.48
N ARG A 227 -8.58 -1.25 30.62
CA ARG A 227 -7.77 -1.54 31.83
C ARG A 227 -7.95 -0.46 32.88
#